data_AF-A0A285MEY7-F1
#
_entry.id   AF-A0A285MEY7-F1
#
_cell.length_a   1.000
_cell.length_b   1.000
_cell.length_c   1.000
_cell.angle_alpha   90.00
_cell.angle_beta   90.00
_cell.angle_gamma   90.00
#
_symmetry.space_group_name_H-M   'P 1'
#
loop_
_entity.id
_entity.type
_entity.pdbx_description
1 polymer ?
#
loop_
_entity_poly.entity_id
_entity_poly.type
_entity_poly.pdbx_seq_one_letter_code
_entity_poly.pdbx_strand_id
1 'polypeptide(L)'
;MNQNKLSIRFVINKARVNKKGKCPLHCRMTYGQNRKQFATGQFMQYSEWDSKRQVTKHQLVNTQLELVKSKIQSSYLKLQLQGEVFNIDNIYGLYLGKEVDSVAEASKKSGLSKTPISRVCRSERKKARGYVWKYIQ
;
A
#
# COMPACT_ATOMS: atom_id res chain seq x y z
N MET A 1 11.87 24.42 8.20
CA MET A 1 10.98 23.76 7.23
C MET A 1 10.25 22.63 7.95
N ASN A 2 8.92 22.65 8.01
CA ASN A 2 8.15 21.53 8.56
C ASN A 2 8.25 20.34 7.60
N GLN A 3 9.24 19.47 7.81
CA GLN A 3 9.28 18.19 7.11
C GLN A 3 8.10 17.36 7.62
N ASN A 4 7.03 17.28 6.84
CA ASN A 4 5.89 16.42 7.14
C ASN A 4 6.42 14.99 7.32
N LYS A 5 6.32 14.45 8.54
CA LYS A 5 6.85 13.13 8.87
C LYS A 5 5.82 12.06 8.51
N LEU A 6 6.23 11.05 7.76
CA LEU A 6 5.42 9.87 7.53
C LEU A 6 5.27 9.06 8.82
N SER A 7 4.02 8.80 9.23
CA SER A 7 3.69 7.92 10.35
C SER A 7 3.03 6.66 9.82
N ILE A 8 3.53 5.49 10.25
CA ILE A 8 2.98 4.17 9.91
C ILE A 8 2.55 3.50 11.22
N ARG A 9 1.29 3.09 11.31
CA ARG A 9 0.74 2.38 12.47
C ARG A 9 -0.15 1.24 12.03
N PHE A 10 -0.12 0.14 12.76
CA PHE A 10 -1.03 -0.98 12.65
C PHE A 10 -2.16 -0.87 13.67
N VAL A 11 -3.38 -1.14 13.22
CA VAL A 11 -4.61 -1.00 14.01
C VAL A 11 -5.48 -2.22 13.78
N ILE A 12 -5.94 -2.84 14.86
CA ILE A 12 -6.91 -3.92 14.80
C ILE A 12 -8.31 -3.34 14.66
N ASN A 13 -9.09 -3.90 13.75
CA ASN A 13 -10.51 -3.60 13.66
C ASN A 13 -11.31 -4.55 14.56
N LYS A 14 -11.59 -4.13 15.79
CA LYS A 14 -12.35 -4.92 16.78
C LYS A 14 -13.79 -5.18 16.36
N ALA A 15 -14.37 -4.33 15.52
CA ALA A 15 -15.76 -4.45 15.09
C ALA A 15 -15.97 -5.59 14.07
N ARG A 16 -14.89 -6.08 13.45
CA ARG A 16 -14.95 -7.16 12.46
C ARG A 16 -14.24 -8.40 13.00
N VAL A 17 -14.98 -9.26 13.67
CA VAL A 17 -14.48 -10.54 14.18
C VAL A 17 -14.99 -11.67 13.28
N ASN A 18 -14.12 -12.60 12.88
CA ASN A 18 -14.54 -13.78 12.13
C ASN A 18 -15.12 -14.85 13.06
N LYS A 19 -15.70 -15.93 12.50
CA LYS A 19 -16.25 -17.06 13.27
C LYS A 19 -15.23 -17.72 14.22
N LYS A 20 -13.93 -17.52 14.00
CA LYS A 20 -12.82 -18.06 14.82
C LYS A 20 -12.28 -17.04 15.84
N GLY A 21 -12.98 -15.93 16.09
CA GLY A 21 -12.57 -14.92 17.07
C GLY A 21 -11.40 -14.02 16.64
N LYS A 22 -10.96 -14.08 15.37
CA LYS A 22 -9.84 -13.27 14.87
C LYS A 22 -10.33 -11.98 14.22
N CYS A 23 -9.60 -10.91 14.48
CA CYS A 23 -9.84 -9.58 13.92
C CYS A 23 -8.84 -9.28 12.79
N PRO A 24 -9.22 -8.57 11.73
CA PRO A 24 -8.29 -8.14 10.70
C PRO A 24 -7.40 -7.01 11.23
N LEU A 25 -6.14 -7.05 10.82
CA LEU A 25 -5.17 -6.00 11.05
C LEU A 25 -5.13 -5.06 9.84
N HIS A 26 -5.15 -3.77 10.12
CA HIS A 26 -5.04 -2.72 9.13
C HIS A 26 -3.73 -1.96 9.30
N CYS A 27 -3.14 -1.55 8.18
CA CYS A 27 -2.07 -0.57 8.17
C CYS A 27 -2.68 0.80 7.92
N ARG A 28 -2.24 1.77 8.71
CA ARG A 28 -2.57 3.18 8.62
C ARG A 28 -1.30 3.96 8.36
N MET A 29 -1.29 4.73 7.28
CA MET A 29 -0.25 5.70 6.97
C MET A 29 -0.83 7.11 7.06
N THR A 30 -0.06 8.03 7.64
CA THR A 30 -0.40 9.46 7.75
C THR A 30 0.79 10.27 7.26
N TYR A 31 0.54 11.23 6.38
CA TYR A 31 1.53 12.16 5.86
C TYR A 31 0.90 13.54 5.68
N GLY A 32 1.47 14.55 6.33
CA GLY A 32 0.82 15.86 6.46
C GLY A 32 -0.53 15.73 7.17
N GLN A 33 -1.59 16.28 6.58
CA GLN A 33 -2.96 16.19 7.10
C GLN A 33 -3.76 14.99 6.54
N ASN A 34 -3.17 14.23 5.61
CA ASN A 34 -3.86 13.15 4.92
C ASN A 34 -3.53 11.78 5.52
N ARG A 35 -4.53 10.90 5.58
CA ARG A 35 -4.43 9.54 6.14
C ARG A 35 -4.99 8.53 5.16
N LYS A 36 -4.29 7.40 4.99
CA LYS A 36 -4.78 6.24 4.24
C LYS A 36 -4.75 4.99 5.11
N GLN A 37 -5.80 4.19 5.03
CA GLN A 37 -5.93 2.93 5.76
C GLN A 37 -6.29 1.80 4.79
N PHE A 38 -5.61 0.65 4.93
CA PHE A 38 -5.83 -0.53 4.11
C PHE A 38 -5.61 -1.80 4.93
N ALA A 39 -6.19 -2.91 4.49
CA ALA A 39 -6.03 -4.21 5.14
C ALA A 39 -4.64 -4.78 4.86
N THR A 40 -3.97 -5.35 5.86
CA THR A 40 -2.67 -6.03 5.66
C THR A 40 -2.83 -7.48 5.20
N GLY A 41 -4.06 -8.01 5.18
CA GLY A 41 -4.35 -9.42 4.95
C GLY A 41 -4.10 -10.31 6.18
N GLN A 42 -3.59 -9.74 7.28
CA GLN A 42 -3.32 -10.47 8.52
C GLN A 42 -4.55 -10.47 9.43
N PHE A 43 -4.76 -11.60 10.11
CA PHE A 43 -5.83 -11.77 11.09
C PHE A 43 -5.24 -12.31 12.39
N MET A 44 -5.64 -11.74 13.52
CA MET A 44 -5.12 -12.13 14.82
C MET A 44 -6.12 -11.95 15.95
N GLN A 45 -5.88 -12.61 17.07
CA GLN A 45 -6.69 -12.42 18.27
C GLN A 45 -6.35 -11.08 18.91
N TYR A 46 -7.35 -10.41 19.47
CA TYR A 46 -7.14 -9.10 20.11
C TYR A 46 -6.21 -9.20 21.33
N SER A 47 -6.30 -10.29 22.10
CA SER A 47 -5.49 -10.53 23.30
C SER A 47 -3.99 -10.70 23.02
N GLU A 48 -3.61 -10.97 21.76
CA GLU A 48 -2.23 -11.18 21.35
C GLU A 48 -1.54 -9.89 20.86
N TRP A 49 -2.28 -8.78 20.74
CA TRP A 49 -1.79 -7.53 20.16
C TRP A 49 -1.39 -6.49 21.19
N ASP A 50 -0.14 -6.06 21.14
CA ASP A 50 0.33 -4.88 21.86
C ASP A 50 0.20 -3.63 20.98
N SER A 51 -0.81 -2.81 21.26
CA SER A 51 -1.06 -1.57 20.50
C SER A 51 0.00 -0.48 20.75
N LYS A 52 0.71 -0.50 21.88
CA LYS A 52 1.75 0.49 22.18
C LYS A 52 3.04 0.12 21.45
N ARG A 53 3.45 -1.14 21.56
CA ARG A 53 4.66 -1.67 20.93
C ARG A 53 4.47 -2.03 19.45
N GLN A 54 3.22 -2.14 18.98
CA GLN A 54 2.87 -2.49 17.60
C GLN A 54 3.37 -3.89 17.20
N VAL A 55 3.29 -4.84 18.12
CA VAL A 55 3.76 -6.22 17.95
C VAL A 55 2.72 -7.23 18.42
N THR A 56 2.84 -8.45 17.92
CA THR A 56 2.10 -9.63 18.36
C THR A 56 3.02 -10.69 18.95
N LYS A 57 2.45 -11.70 19.62
CA LYS A 57 3.16 -12.92 20.03
C LYS A 57 3.66 -13.75 18.84
N HIS A 58 3.03 -13.62 17.67
CA HIS A 58 3.38 -14.42 16.48
C HIS A 58 4.51 -13.78 15.67
N GLN A 59 5.69 -14.40 15.71
CA GLN A 59 6.88 -13.87 15.04
C GLN A 59 6.69 -13.69 13.52
N LEU A 60 6.06 -14.65 12.84
CA LEU A 60 5.80 -14.56 11.40
C LEU A 60 4.97 -13.32 11.03
N VAL A 61 3.96 -12.99 11.84
CA VAL A 61 3.14 -11.80 11.62
C VAL A 61 3.99 -10.55 11.83
N ASN A 62 4.79 -10.48 12.90
CA ASN A 62 5.70 -9.35 13.13
C ASN A 62 6.66 -9.12 11.96
N THR A 63 7.26 -10.19 11.41
CA THR A 63 8.13 -10.10 10.22
C THR A 63 7.38 -9.52 9.02
N GLN A 64 6.12 -9.93 8.81
CA GLN A 64 5.29 -9.39 7.73
C GLN A 64 4.93 -7.91 7.95
N LEU A 65 4.67 -7.49 9.20
CA LEU A 65 4.42 -6.07 9.52
C LEU A 65 5.68 -5.23 9.28
N GLU A 66 6.85 -5.72 9.68
CA GLU A 66 8.11 -5.04 9.43
C GLU A 66 8.38 -4.91 7.92
N LEU A 67 8.09 -5.95 7.14
CA LEU A 67 8.19 -5.90 5.69
C LEU A 67 7.25 -4.86 5.07
N VAL A 68 6.00 -4.79 5.53
CA VAL A 68 5.04 -3.76 5.07
C VAL A 68 5.55 -2.37 5.38
N LYS A 69 6.04 -2.15 6.60
CA LYS A 69 6.60 -0.87 7.05
C LYS A 69 7.82 -0.48 6.22
N SER A 70 8.76 -1.40 6.03
CA SER A 70 9.97 -1.20 5.22
C SER A 70 9.63 -0.80 3.78
N LYS A 71 8.71 -1.51 3.11
CA LYS A 71 8.28 -1.18 1.74
C LYS A 71 7.66 0.21 1.62
N ILE A 72 6.81 0.59 2.57
CA ILE A 72 6.21 1.93 2.61
C ILE A 72 7.30 2.99 2.81
N GLN A 73 8.24 2.75 3.73
CA GLN A 73 9.37 3.66 3.98
C GLN A 73 10.25 3.83 2.74
N SER A 74 10.61 2.75 2.05
CA SER A 74 11.36 2.82 0.79
C SER A 74 10.63 3.63 -0.27
N SER A 75 9.30 3.46 -0.38
CA SER A 75 8.47 4.22 -1.31
C SER A 75 8.49 5.71 -1.00
N TYR A 76 8.36 6.06 0.28
CA TYR A 76 8.47 7.44 0.74
C TYR A 76 9.84 8.07 0.47
N LEU A 77 10.93 7.35 0.78
CA LEU A 77 12.29 7.83 0.53
C LEU A 77 12.55 8.04 -0.97
N LYS A 78 12.05 7.15 -1.84
CA LYS A 78 12.17 7.32 -3.30
C LYS A 78 11.51 8.63 -3.76
N LEU A 79 10.30 8.92 -3.28
CA LEU A 79 9.59 10.16 -3.61
C LEU A 79 10.31 11.41 -3.06
N GLN A 80 10.89 11.32 -1.86
CA GLN A 80 11.71 12.42 -1.32
C GLN A 80 12.95 12.71 -2.17
N LEU A 81 13.62 11.67 -2.67
CA LEU A 81 14.82 11.81 -3.51
C LEU A 81 14.51 12.43 -4.88
N GLN A 82 13.30 12.23 -5.41
CA GLN A 82 12.87 12.83 -6.68
C GLN A 82 12.66 14.34 -6.59
N GLY A 83 12.48 14.90 -5.38
CA GLY A 83 12.36 16.34 -5.17
C GLY A 83 11.03 16.97 -5.61
N GLU A 84 10.07 16.15 -6.04
CA GLU A 84 8.73 16.59 -6.44
C GLU A 84 7.78 16.70 -5.24
N VAL A 85 6.70 17.47 -5.39
CA VAL A 85 5.62 17.54 -4.40
C VAL A 85 4.77 16.27 -4.51
N PHE A 86 4.70 15.49 -3.44
CA PHE A 86 3.90 14.27 -3.40
C PHE A 86 2.97 14.23 -2.18
N ASN A 87 1.96 13.36 -2.24
CA ASN A 87 0.99 13.15 -1.17
C ASN A 87 0.94 11.67 -0.73
N ILE A 88 0.01 11.35 0.18
CA ILE A 88 -0.15 9.99 0.72
C ILE A 88 -0.56 8.96 -0.35
N ASP A 89 -1.26 9.39 -1.39
CA ASP A 89 -1.72 8.52 -2.47
C ASP A 89 -0.56 8.12 -3.39
N ASN A 90 0.39 9.02 -3.65
CA ASN A 90 1.63 8.69 -4.37
C ASN A 90 2.44 7.64 -3.61
N ILE A 91 2.67 7.84 -2.30
CA ILE A 91 3.39 6.87 -1.45
C ILE A 91 2.71 5.50 -1.51
N TYR A 92 1.37 5.49 -1.42
CA TYR A 92 0.60 4.26 -1.48
C TYR A 92 0.62 3.60 -2.87
N GLY A 93 0.55 4.37 -3.95
CA GLY A 93 0.63 3.89 -5.32
C GLY A 93 1.96 3.18 -5.60
N LEU A 94 3.05 3.80 -5.17
CA LEU A 94 4.39 3.25 -5.28
C LEU A 94 4.57 2.00 -4.40
N TYR A 95 4.07 2.01 -3.16
CA TYR A 95 4.05 0.84 -2.28
C TYR A 95 3.32 -0.36 -2.90
N LEU A 96 2.21 -0.12 -3.58
CA LEU A 96 1.46 -1.17 -4.27
C LEU A 96 2.14 -1.65 -5.56
N GLY A 97 3.20 -0.99 -6.02
CA GLY A 97 3.83 -1.26 -7.31
C GLY A 97 2.92 -0.93 -8.50
N LYS A 98 1.94 -0.04 -8.30
CA LYS A 98 0.98 0.39 -9.35
C LYS A 98 1.55 1.43 -10.29
N GLU A 99 2.66 2.06 -9.90
CA GLU A 99 3.41 2.96 -10.76
C GLU A 99 4.47 2.16 -11.50
N VAL A 100 4.51 2.38 -12.80
CA VAL A 100 5.42 1.76 -13.77
C VAL A 100 5.85 2.87 -14.68
N ASP A 101 7.16 2.97 -14.91
CA ASP A 101 7.73 4.11 -15.62
C ASP A 101 7.40 4.05 -17.12
N SER A 102 6.91 2.90 -17.60
CA SER A 102 6.50 2.72 -18.99
C SER A 102 5.43 1.66 -19.16
N VAL A 103 4.74 1.72 -20.31
CA VAL A 103 3.85 0.65 -20.80
C VAL A 103 4.60 -0.68 -20.96
N ALA A 104 5.91 -0.65 -21.22
CA ALA A 104 6.73 -1.85 -21.33
C ALA A 104 6.94 -2.53 -19.97
N GLU A 105 7.18 -1.74 -18.92
CA GLU A 105 7.28 -2.26 -17.56
C GLU A 105 5.91 -2.75 -17.05
N ALA A 106 4.83 -2.01 -17.36
CA ALA A 106 3.45 -2.42 -17.12
C ALA A 106 3.14 -3.79 -17.73
N SER A 107 3.59 -3.99 -18.97
CA SER A 107 3.45 -5.24 -19.72
C SER A 107 4.18 -6.40 -19.03
N LYS A 108 5.43 -6.19 -18.60
CA LYS A 108 6.21 -7.20 -17.85
C LYS A 108 5.54 -7.58 -16.52
N LYS A 109 5.10 -6.61 -15.72
CA LYS A 109 4.48 -6.87 -14.40
C LYS A 109 3.12 -7.55 -14.50
N SER A 110 2.31 -7.19 -15.50
CA SER A 110 0.95 -7.70 -15.64
C SER A 110 0.82 -8.97 -16.50
N GLY A 111 1.89 -9.37 -17.19
CA GLY A 111 1.86 -10.47 -18.17
C GLY A 111 0.97 -10.18 -19.39
N LEU A 112 0.60 -8.91 -19.61
CA LEU A 112 -0.21 -8.45 -20.74
C LEU A 112 0.70 -7.91 -21.84
N SER A 113 0.24 -7.98 -23.10
CA SER A 113 0.91 -7.25 -24.19
C SER A 113 0.73 -5.72 -24.01
N LYS A 114 1.65 -4.94 -24.60
CA LYS A 114 1.66 -3.46 -24.50
C LYS A 114 0.39 -2.82 -25.08
N THR A 115 -0.19 -3.42 -26.12
CA THR A 115 -1.33 -2.88 -26.86
C THR A 115 -2.61 -2.75 -26.01
N PRO A 116 -3.10 -3.80 -25.32
CA PRO A 116 -4.20 -3.67 -24.37
C PRO A 116 -4.00 -2.58 -23.30
N ILE A 117 -2.78 -2.46 -22.77
CA ILE A 117 -2.45 -1.47 -21.73
C ILE A 117 -2.60 -0.05 -22.30
N SER A 118 -1.97 0.22 -23.45
CA SER A 118 -2.04 1.55 -24.10
C SER A 118 -3.48 1.94 -24.49
N ARG A 119 -4.30 0.99 -24.97
CA ARG A 119 -5.71 1.24 -25.30
C ARG A 119 -6.54 1.57 -24.05
N VAL A 120 -6.22 0.97 -22.90
CA VAL A 120 -6.87 1.33 -21.63
C VAL A 120 -6.44 2.72 -21.18
N CYS A 121 -5.15 3.07 -21.27
CA CYS A 121 -4.68 4.42 -20.92
C CYS A 121 -5.32 5.52 -21.79
N ARG A 122 -5.59 5.23 -23.08
CA ARG A 122 -6.27 6.13 -24.04
C ARG A 122 -7.80 6.14 -23.93
N SER A 123 -8.37 5.41 -22.97
CA SER A 123 -9.83 5.26 -22.80
C SER A 123 -10.56 4.57 -23.96
N GLU A 124 -9.85 3.95 -24.92
CA GLU A 124 -10.43 3.12 -25.98
C GLU A 124 -10.99 1.79 -25.42
N ARG A 125 -10.51 1.36 -24.24
CA ARG A 125 -11.03 0.21 -23.49
C ARG A 125 -11.19 0.53 -22.02
N LYS A 126 -12.26 0.01 -21.41
CA LYS A 126 -12.54 0.21 -19.97
C LYS A 126 -11.54 -0.51 -19.04
N LYS A 127 -11.09 -1.70 -19.42
CA LYS A 127 -10.15 -2.53 -18.62
C LYS A 127 -9.47 -3.60 -19.48
N ALA A 128 -8.33 -4.11 -19.02
CA ALA A 128 -7.61 -5.25 -19.62
C ALA A 128 -7.28 -6.29 -18.52
N ARG A 129 -7.79 -7.53 -18.65
CA ARG A 129 -7.68 -8.59 -17.61
C ARG A 129 -7.97 -8.11 -16.18
N GLY A 130 -8.95 -7.21 -16.02
CA GLY A 130 -9.32 -6.67 -14.71
C GLY A 130 -8.49 -5.48 -14.23
N TYR A 131 -7.41 -5.11 -14.94
CA TYR A 131 -6.62 -3.91 -14.64
C TYR A 131 -7.17 -2.67 -15.38
N VAL A 132 -7.11 -1.53 -14.70
CA VAL A 132 -7.36 -0.19 -15.27
C VAL A 132 -6.04 0.58 -15.20
N TRP A 133 -5.59 1.07 -16.35
CA TRP A 133 -4.35 1.83 -16.49
C TRP A 133 -4.68 3.27 -16.84
N LYS A 134 -3.93 4.21 -16.27
CA LYS A 134 -4.01 5.63 -16.59
C LYS A 134 -2.59 6.18 -16.65
N TYR A 135 -2.34 7.09 -17.60
CA TYR A 135 -1.13 7.89 -17.53
C TYR A 135 -1.23 8.79 -16.31
N ILE A 136 -0.15 8.84 -15.54
CA ILE A 136 0.03 9.84 -14.49
C ILE A 136 0.33 11.14 -15.24
N GLN A 137 -0.47 12.17 -15.01
CA GLN A 137 -0.26 13.52 -15.52
C GLN A 137 0.67 14.29 -14.58
#